data_AF-A0A7N2LD02-F1
#
_entry.id   AF-A0A7N2LD02-F1
#
_cell.length_a   1.000
_cell.length_b   1.000
_cell.length_c   1.000
_cell.angle_alpha   90.00
_cell.angle_beta   90.00
_cell.angle_gamma   90.00
#
_symmetry.space_group_name_H-M   'P 1'
#
loop_
_entity.id
_entity.type
_entity.pdbx_description
1 polymer ?
#
loop_
_entity_poly.entity_id
_entity_poly.type
_entity_poly.pdbx_seq_one_letter_code
_entity_poly.pdbx_strand_id
1 'polypeptide(L)'
;MANMTDSQYYQCIVVTSASVGTEIFKTHDLSFAEHSRTGFSEKTPYGGSGFFSAPYGDYWRFIKKLCLTELLSPKQLERSRAIQERELARFLQNGFESAKRKEVVDLGVELMKLTNNMLCKMAASTSCSEKGDEAERIRELMKDISSVGSKTFFGNMLGPFGLLAFWPSINYRLVPFLGL
;
A
#
# COMPACT_ATOMS: atom_id res chain seq x y z
N MET A 1 21.09 1.51 37.20
CA MET A 1 22.13 0.73 36.48
C MET A 1 21.62 -0.68 36.31
N ALA A 2 21.79 -1.25 35.11
CA ALA A 2 21.40 -2.59 34.63
C ALA A 2 19.87 -2.78 34.40
N ASN A 3 19.33 -3.13 33.22
CA ASN A 3 19.95 -3.75 32.05
C ASN A 3 19.47 -3.15 30.71
N MET A 4 20.46 -2.89 29.88
CA MET A 4 20.40 -2.67 28.44
C MET A 4 20.07 -4.00 27.76
N THR A 5 19.30 -3.94 26.67
CA THR A 5 19.03 -5.02 25.68
C THR A 5 18.23 -6.24 26.17
N ASP A 6 16.93 -6.07 26.37
CA ASP A 6 15.99 -7.16 26.11
C ASP A 6 15.72 -7.15 24.59
N SER A 7 16.57 -7.85 23.84
CA SER A 7 16.39 -7.99 22.40
C SER A 7 15.15 -8.85 22.16
N GLN A 8 14.02 -8.20 21.91
CA GLN A 8 12.76 -8.86 21.56
C GLN A 8 12.95 -9.57 20.20
N TYR A 9 13.25 -10.87 20.24
CA TYR A 9 13.34 -11.70 19.04
C TYR A 9 11.92 -12.05 18.58
N TYR A 10 11.55 -11.61 17.39
CA TYR A 10 10.27 -11.97 16.78
C TYR A 10 10.41 -13.31 16.05
N GLN A 11 9.55 -14.28 16.36
CA GLN A 11 9.47 -15.53 15.63
C GLN A 11 8.72 -15.29 14.30
N CYS A 12 9.41 -15.52 13.19
CA CYS A 12 8.84 -15.42 11.84
C CYS A 12 8.78 -16.80 11.20
N ILE A 13 7.65 -17.15 10.62
CA ILE A 13 7.47 -18.37 9.82
C ILE A 13 7.20 -17.94 8.38
N VAL A 14 8.06 -18.36 7.46
CA VAL A 14 7.90 -18.08 6.02
C VAL A 14 7.25 -19.28 5.36
N VAL A 15 6.07 -19.06 4.79
CA VAL A 15 5.31 -20.12 4.11
C VAL A 15 5.42 -19.91 2.60
N THR A 16 6.05 -20.86 1.91
CA THR A 16 6.26 -20.83 0.45
C THR A 16 5.38 -21.81 -0.30
N SER A 17 4.66 -22.70 0.38
CA SER A 17 3.76 -23.68 -0.23
C SER A 17 2.32 -23.18 -0.28
N ALA A 18 1.68 -23.31 -1.45
CA ALA A 18 0.27 -22.96 -1.64
C ALA A 18 -0.68 -23.83 -0.82
N SER A 19 -0.35 -25.10 -0.57
CA SER A 19 -1.19 -25.99 0.26
C SER A 19 -1.23 -25.50 1.71
N VAL A 20 -0.06 -25.21 2.29
CA VAL A 20 0.08 -24.69 3.65
C VAL A 20 -0.51 -23.29 3.77
N GLY A 21 -0.31 -22.43 2.76
CA GLY A 21 -0.96 -21.11 2.72
C GLY A 21 -2.49 -21.22 2.72
N THR A 22 -3.04 -22.20 1.99
CA THR A 22 -4.50 -22.44 1.99
C THR A 22 -4.99 -22.88 3.36
N GLU A 23 -4.26 -23.76 4.04
CA GLU A 23 -4.60 -24.23 5.38
C GLU A 23 -4.61 -23.06 6.39
N ILE A 24 -3.61 -22.18 6.33
CA ILE A 24 -3.52 -20.98 7.16
C ILE A 24 -4.66 -20.01 6.90
N PHE A 25 -4.92 -19.66 5.63
CA PHE A 25 -5.86 -18.59 5.29
C PHE A 25 -7.32 -19.05 5.11
N LYS A 26 -7.61 -20.36 5.15
CA LYS A 26 -8.98 -20.88 5.06
C LYS A 26 -9.40 -21.70 6.27
N THR A 27 -8.53 -22.58 6.76
CA THR A 27 -8.86 -23.52 7.84
C THR A 27 -8.55 -22.91 9.21
N HIS A 28 -7.44 -22.18 9.32
CA HIS A 28 -6.99 -21.54 10.55
C HIS A 28 -7.00 -20.01 10.46
N ASP A 29 -7.84 -19.45 9.60
CA ASP A 29 -7.86 -18.02 9.29
C ASP A 29 -8.01 -17.14 10.54
N LEU A 30 -8.87 -17.54 11.48
CA LEU A 30 -9.07 -16.84 12.76
C LEU A 30 -7.84 -16.90 13.68
N SER A 31 -7.12 -18.02 13.70
CA SER A 31 -5.90 -18.18 14.51
C SER A 31 -4.76 -17.29 14.00
N PHE A 32 -4.78 -16.93 12.71
CA PHE A 32 -3.82 -16.03 12.07
C PHE A 32 -4.41 -14.65 11.74
N ALA A 33 -5.63 -14.34 12.20
CA ALA A 33 -6.31 -13.07 11.92
C ALA A 33 -5.76 -11.92 12.78
N GLU A 34 -5.10 -12.23 13.90
CA GLU A 34 -4.41 -11.22 14.69
C GLU A 34 -3.17 -10.72 13.96
N HIS A 35 -3.23 -9.49 13.48
CA HIS A 35 -2.02 -8.79 13.05
C HIS A 35 -1.16 -8.54 14.29
N SER A 36 0.03 -9.14 14.34
CA SER A 36 1.05 -8.80 15.32
C SER A 36 1.18 -7.28 15.39
N ARG A 37 1.07 -6.69 16.57
CA ARG A 37 1.21 -5.25 16.78
C ARG A 37 2.58 -4.81 16.29
N THR A 38 2.64 -4.38 15.04
CA THR A 38 3.84 -3.75 14.48
C THR A 38 3.89 -2.33 15.05
N GLY A 39 5.09 -1.77 15.22
CA GLY A 39 5.24 -0.36 15.61
C GLY A 39 4.56 0.64 14.65
N PHE A 40 4.08 0.15 13.49
CA PHE A 40 3.26 0.91 12.55
C PHE A 40 1.86 1.14 13.10
N SER A 41 1.25 0.13 13.73
CA SER A 41 -0.06 0.26 14.38
C SER A 41 -0.03 1.33 15.47
N GLU A 42 1.01 1.36 16.30
CA GLU A 42 1.16 2.32 17.41
C GLU A 42 1.43 3.77 16.95
N LYS A 43 2.07 3.94 15.79
CA LYS A 43 2.40 5.27 15.23
C LYS A 43 1.37 5.78 14.22
N THR A 44 0.30 5.03 13.95
CA THR A 44 -0.79 5.54 13.12
C THR A 44 -1.56 6.64 13.87
N PRO A 45 -2.10 7.65 13.16
CA PRO A 45 -2.85 8.75 13.78
C PRO A 45 -4.07 8.28 14.59
N TYR A 46 -4.51 7.04 14.40
CA TYR A 46 -5.62 6.41 15.10
C TYR A 46 -5.17 5.37 16.15
N GLY A 47 -3.90 5.32 16.54
CA GLY A 47 -3.40 4.48 17.64
C GLY A 47 -3.69 2.98 17.46
N GLY A 48 -3.70 2.51 16.22
CA GLY A 48 -3.99 1.12 15.88
C GLY A 48 -5.47 0.81 15.66
N SER A 49 -6.38 1.78 15.71
CA SER A 49 -7.80 1.57 15.34
C SER A 49 -8.09 1.77 13.85
N GLY A 50 -7.05 1.81 13.01
CA GLY A 50 -7.22 1.84 11.55
C GLY A 50 -7.70 0.49 11.01
N PHE A 51 -8.44 0.49 9.90
CA PHE A 51 -8.93 -0.73 9.24
C PHE A 51 -7.83 -1.80 9.01
N PHE A 52 -6.60 -1.36 8.72
CA PHE A 52 -5.44 -2.21 8.48
C PHE A 52 -4.64 -2.58 9.74
N SER A 53 -4.87 -1.90 10.87
CA SER A 53 -4.04 -2.01 12.07
C SER A 53 -4.78 -2.46 13.32
N ALA A 54 -6.12 -2.50 13.25
CA ALA A 54 -6.98 -2.91 14.35
C ALA A 54 -6.90 -4.42 14.61
N PRO A 55 -6.80 -4.84 15.88
CA PRO A 55 -6.85 -6.25 16.24
C PRO A 55 -8.19 -6.83 15.83
N TYR A 56 -8.18 -8.12 15.49
CA TYR A 56 -9.40 -8.82 15.12
C TYR A 56 -10.39 -8.85 16.29
N GLY A 57 -11.61 -8.39 16.06
CA GLY A 57 -12.64 -8.24 17.09
C GLY A 57 -13.90 -7.59 16.54
N ASP A 58 -14.87 -7.28 17.40
CA ASP A 58 -16.17 -6.73 16.99
C ASP A 58 -16.04 -5.42 16.21
N TYR A 59 -15.12 -4.54 16.63
CA TYR A 59 -14.82 -3.30 15.92
C TYR A 59 -14.31 -3.55 14.50
N TRP A 60 -13.27 -4.39 14.34
CA TRP A 60 -12.70 -4.69 13.02
C TRP A 60 -13.73 -5.38 12.12
N ARG A 61 -14.52 -6.31 12.65
CA ARG A 61 -15.61 -6.98 11.93
C ARG A 61 -16.67 -5.97 11.46
N PHE A 62 -17.03 -5.02 12.32
CA PHE A 62 -17.98 -3.95 11.99
C PHE A 62 -17.45 -3.06 10.86
N ILE A 63 -16.22 -2.55 10.98
CA ILE A 63 -15.61 -1.71 9.92
C ILE A 63 -15.46 -2.50 8.62
N LYS A 64 -15.00 -3.75 8.67
CA LYS A 64 -14.93 -4.63 7.49
C LYS A 64 -16.28 -4.78 6.82
N LYS A 65 -17.33 -5.05 7.59
CA LYS A 65 -18.69 -5.16 7.05
C LYS A 65 -19.12 -3.86 6.39
N LEU A 66 -18.94 -2.72 7.06
CA LEU A 66 -19.27 -1.40 6.52
C LEU A 66 -18.54 -1.11 5.21
N CYS A 67 -17.23 -1.37 5.15
CA CYS A 67 -16.44 -1.20 3.93
C CYS A 67 -16.94 -2.11 2.80
N LEU A 68 -17.25 -3.37 3.08
CA LEU A 68 -17.71 -4.31 2.06
C LEU A 68 -19.13 -4.01 1.57
N THR A 69 -20.02 -3.50 2.43
CA THR A 69 -21.42 -3.25 2.06
C THR A 69 -21.65 -1.84 1.51
N GLU A 70 -20.97 -0.83 2.03
CA GLU A 70 -21.24 0.56 1.66
C GLU A 70 -20.22 1.13 0.67
N LEU A 71 -18.96 0.72 0.75
CA LEU A 71 -17.88 1.27 -0.09
C LEU A 71 -17.55 0.36 -1.27
N LEU A 72 -17.43 -0.94 -1.03
CA LEU A 72 -17.00 -1.96 -1.99
C LEU A 72 -18.14 -2.87 -2.45
N SER A 73 -19.40 -2.46 -2.26
CA SER A 73 -20.52 -3.27 -2.73
C SER A 73 -20.59 -3.32 -4.25
N PRO A 74 -21.15 -4.39 -4.83
CA PRO A 74 -21.29 -4.53 -6.28
C PRO A 74 -21.92 -3.29 -6.94
N LYS A 75 -22.95 -2.72 -6.30
CA LYS A 75 -23.63 -1.51 -6.78
C LYS A 75 -22.73 -0.27 -6.83
N GLN A 76 -21.85 -0.10 -5.84
CA GLN A 76 -20.89 1.01 -5.83
C GLN A 76 -19.76 0.78 -6.81
N LEU A 77 -19.33 -0.48 -6.96
CA LEU A 77 -18.35 -0.86 -7.98
C LEU A 77 -18.89 -0.57 -9.39
N GLU A 78 -20.14 -0.93 -9.67
CA GLU A 78 -20.83 -0.61 -10.93
C GLU A 78 -20.97 0.90 -11.15
N ARG A 79 -21.34 1.67 -10.13
CA ARG A 79 -21.40 3.13 -10.19
C ARG A 79 -20.02 3.75 -10.47
N SER A 80 -18.98 3.20 -9.85
CA SER A 80 -17.61 3.68 -10.05
C SER A 80 -17.03 3.28 -11.40
N ARG A 81 -17.58 2.29 -12.10
CA ARG A 81 -17.11 1.84 -13.41
C ARG A 81 -17.02 2.99 -14.42
N ALA A 82 -18.05 3.83 -14.48
CA ALA A 82 -18.04 4.98 -15.39
C ALA A 82 -16.93 5.99 -15.05
N ILE A 83 -16.58 6.12 -13.77
CA ILE A 83 -15.48 6.97 -13.31
C ILE A 83 -14.14 6.34 -13.73
N GLN A 84 -13.97 5.03 -13.50
CA GLN A 84 -12.75 4.31 -13.86
C GLN A 84 -12.48 4.37 -15.37
N GLU A 85 -13.50 4.13 -16.20
CA GLU A 85 -13.39 4.21 -17.65
C GLU A 85 -12.98 5.62 -18.12
N ARG A 86 -13.57 6.67 -17.53
CA ARG A 86 -13.22 8.07 -17.86
C ARG A 86 -11.80 8.44 -17.45
N GLU A 87 -11.38 8.07 -16.24
CA GLU A 87 -10.03 8.37 -15.76
C GLU A 87 -8.96 7.58 -16.53
N LEU A 88 -9.24 6.32 -16.86
CA LEU A 88 -8.35 5.50 -17.69
C LEU A 88 -8.23 6.05 -19.10
N ALA A 89 -9.34 6.45 -19.72
CA ALA A 89 -9.34 7.07 -21.04
C ALA A 89 -8.49 8.36 -21.05
N ARG A 90 -8.63 9.20 -20.01
CA ARG A 90 -7.82 10.42 -19.85
C ARG A 90 -6.33 10.09 -19.71
N PHE A 91 -5.98 9.11 -18.89
CA PHE A 91 -4.61 8.65 -18.72
C PHE A 91 -4.00 8.17 -20.05
N LEU A 92 -4.73 7.33 -20.80
CA LEU A 92 -4.28 6.83 -22.09
C LEU A 92 -4.12 7.96 -23.11
N GLN A 93 -5.08 8.89 -23.17
CA GLN A 93 -5.02 10.04 -24.06
C GLN A 93 -3.79 10.91 -23.75
N ASN A 94 -3.52 11.21 -22.48
CA ASN A 94 -2.32 11.95 -22.07
C ASN A 94 -1.05 11.20 -22.46
N GLY A 95 -1.02 9.88 -22.27
CA GLY A 95 0.10 9.02 -22.68
C GLY A 95 0.34 9.05 -24.18
N PHE A 96 -0.70 8.94 -25.00
CA PHE A 96 -0.61 9.03 -26.46
C PHE A 96 -0.10 10.39 -26.92
N GLU A 97 -0.58 11.47 -26.30
CA GLU A 97 -0.14 12.83 -26.64
C GLU A 97 1.32 13.08 -26.26
N SER A 98 1.78 12.61 -25.09
CA SER A 98 3.20 12.66 -24.74
C SER A 98 4.06 11.79 -25.65
N ALA A 99 3.57 10.62 -26.08
CA ALA A 99 4.28 9.77 -27.04
C ALA A 99 4.43 10.44 -28.41
N LYS A 100 3.39 11.12 -28.91
CA LYS A 100 3.46 11.92 -30.15
C LYS A 100 4.51 13.03 -30.05
N ARG A 101 4.59 13.68 -28.89
CA ARG A 101 5.60 14.71 -28.60
C ARG A 101 7.00 14.14 -28.29
N LYS A 102 7.16 12.81 -28.26
CA LYS A 102 8.39 12.10 -27.89
C LYS A 102 8.92 12.52 -26.51
N GLU A 103 8.00 12.84 -25.60
CA GLU A 103 8.34 13.22 -24.23
C GLU A 103 8.65 11.98 -23.39
N VAL A 104 9.64 12.09 -22.51
CA VAL A 104 9.90 11.09 -21.47
C VAL A 104 8.94 11.36 -20.32
N VAL A 105 8.12 10.36 -19.97
CA VAL A 105 7.13 10.45 -18.90
C VAL A 105 7.45 9.44 -17.81
N ASP A 106 7.36 9.87 -16.55
CA ASP A 106 7.42 8.97 -15.40
C ASP A 106 6.06 8.30 -15.19
N LEU A 107 5.97 7.02 -15.60
CA LEU A 107 4.75 6.23 -15.47
C LEU A 107 4.34 6.01 -14.01
N GLY A 108 5.28 5.98 -13.07
CA GLY A 108 4.96 5.85 -11.65
C GLY A 108 4.16 7.05 -11.15
N VAL A 109 4.56 8.26 -11.56
CA VAL A 109 3.85 9.50 -11.23
C VAL A 109 2.47 9.55 -11.88
N GLU A 110 2.36 9.20 -13.16
CA GLU A 110 1.08 9.25 -13.87
C GLU A 110 0.09 8.19 -13.38
N LEU A 111 0.55 6.97 -13.05
CA LEU A 111 -0.28 5.93 -12.43
C LEU A 111 -0.76 6.34 -11.03
N MET A 112 0.10 6.98 -10.26
CA MET A 112 -0.26 7.49 -8.94
C MET A 112 -1.32 8.59 -9.02
N LYS A 113 -1.21 9.51 -9.99
CA LYS A 113 -2.27 10.50 -10.27
C LYS A 113 -3.59 9.83 -10.66
N LEU A 114 -3.53 8.80 -11.53
CA LEU A 114 -4.70 8.02 -11.95
C LEU A 114 -5.41 7.40 -10.76
N THR A 115 -4.67 6.67 -9.91
CA THR A 115 -5.24 6.02 -8.71
C THR A 115 -5.82 7.03 -7.73
N ASN A 116 -5.14 8.15 -7.50
CA ASN A 116 -5.64 9.21 -6.61
C ASN A 116 -6.93 9.84 -7.14
N ASN A 117 -7.00 10.16 -8.43
CA ASN A 117 -8.21 10.73 -9.03
C ASN A 117 -9.38 9.75 -8.99
N MET A 118 -9.14 8.48 -9.31
CA MET A 118 -10.17 7.44 -9.18
C MET A 118 -10.66 7.35 -7.74
N LEU A 119 -9.76 7.26 -6.75
CA LEU A 119 -10.13 7.13 -5.35
C LEU A 119 -10.88 8.36 -4.82
N CYS A 120 -10.40 9.57 -5.09
CA CYS A 120 -11.06 10.80 -4.67
C CYS A 120 -12.45 10.94 -5.29
N LYS A 121 -12.62 10.57 -6.57
CA LYS A 121 -13.94 10.61 -7.23
C LYS A 121 -14.87 9.54 -6.70
N MET A 122 -14.38 8.36 -6.39
CA MET A 122 -15.18 7.29 -5.78
C MET A 122 -15.59 7.62 -4.35
N ALA A 123 -14.70 8.21 -3.54
CA ALA A 123 -14.94 8.46 -2.13
C ALA A 123 -15.65 9.79 -1.85
N ALA A 124 -15.32 10.85 -2.59
CA ALA A 124 -15.77 12.22 -2.32
C ALA A 124 -16.44 12.91 -3.52
N SER A 125 -16.59 12.22 -4.66
CA SER A 125 -17.06 12.82 -5.93
C SER A 125 -16.20 14.00 -6.44
N THR A 126 -14.98 14.14 -5.95
CA THR A 126 -14.05 15.24 -6.28
C THR A 126 -12.76 14.72 -6.94
N SER A 127 -12.13 15.55 -7.79
CA SER A 127 -10.80 15.30 -8.36
C SER A 127 -9.72 15.93 -7.51
N CYS A 128 -8.77 15.13 -7.00
CA CYS A 128 -7.63 15.64 -6.22
C CYS A 128 -6.49 16.21 -7.10
N SER A 129 -6.42 15.86 -8.39
CA SER A 129 -5.33 16.27 -9.29
C SER A 129 -5.55 17.59 -10.02
N GLU A 130 -6.71 18.24 -9.89
CA GLU A 130 -7.02 19.48 -10.64
C GLU A 130 -6.43 20.75 -9.99
N LYS A 131 -6.08 20.68 -8.70
CA LYS A 131 -5.36 21.73 -7.98
C LYS A 131 -3.92 21.28 -7.77
N GLY A 132 -2.97 21.93 -8.47
CA GLY A 132 -1.57 21.48 -8.53
C GLY A 132 -0.89 21.30 -7.16
N ASP A 133 -1.23 22.11 -6.17
CA ASP A 133 -0.69 22.02 -4.80
C ASP A 133 -1.24 20.80 -4.02
N GLU A 134 -2.50 20.42 -4.25
CA GLU A 134 -3.14 19.30 -3.54
C GLU A 134 -2.59 17.94 -4.01
N ALA A 135 -2.36 17.81 -5.32
CA ALA A 135 -1.78 16.62 -5.93
C ALA A 135 -0.37 16.31 -5.39
N GLU A 136 0.48 17.34 -5.25
CA GLU A 136 1.85 17.16 -4.77
C GLU A 136 1.86 16.81 -3.27
N ARG A 137 1.02 17.48 -2.46
CA ARG A 137 0.88 17.13 -1.03
C ARG A 137 0.42 15.70 -0.81
N ILE A 138 -0.59 15.23 -1.56
CA ILE A 138 -1.04 13.83 -1.48
C ILE A 138 0.10 12.89 -1.88
N ARG A 139 0.91 13.29 -2.86
CA ARG A 139 2.04 12.49 -3.33
C ARG A 139 3.15 12.38 -2.29
N GLU A 140 3.53 13.49 -1.68
CA GLU A 140 4.49 13.52 -0.58
C GLU A 140 3.99 12.66 0.59
N LEU A 141 2.73 12.83 0.99
CA LEU A 141 2.11 12.03 2.05
C LEU A 141 2.12 10.53 1.74
N MET A 142 1.77 10.11 0.52
CA MET A 142 1.81 8.70 0.14
C MET A 142 3.24 8.14 0.14
N LYS A 143 4.22 8.93 -0.32
CA LYS A 143 5.64 8.54 -0.30
C LYS A 143 6.14 8.39 1.13
N ASP A 144 5.76 9.31 2.01
CA ASP A 144 6.12 9.28 3.42
C ASP A 144 5.47 8.08 4.13
N ILE A 145 4.16 7.86 3.94
CA ILE A 145 3.43 6.70 4.47
C ILE A 145 4.06 5.40 3.97
N SER A 146 4.40 5.30 2.68
CA SER A 146 5.05 4.11 2.12
C SER A 146 6.44 3.90 2.72
N SER A 147 7.24 4.96 2.86
CA SER A 147 8.59 4.86 3.41
C SER A 147 8.59 4.51 4.90
N VAL A 148 7.71 5.13 5.69
CA VAL A 148 7.55 4.87 7.11
C VAL A 148 6.93 3.50 7.32
N GLY A 149 5.90 3.16 6.56
CA GLY A 149 5.24 1.85 6.58
C GLY A 149 6.22 0.73 6.28
N SER A 150 7.00 0.85 5.20
CA SER A 150 8.01 -0.14 4.82
C SER A 150 9.11 -0.26 5.87
N LYS A 151 9.68 0.86 6.35
CA LYS A 151 10.70 0.87 7.41
C LYS A 151 10.19 0.23 8.70
N THR A 152 8.94 0.50 9.06
CA THR A 152 8.36 0.01 10.31
C THR A 152 7.90 -1.45 10.19
N PHE A 153 7.44 -1.88 9.01
CA PHE A 153 7.12 -3.26 8.73
C PHE A 153 8.38 -4.12 8.73
N PHE A 154 9.39 -3.78 7.92
CA PHE A 154 10.64 -4.55 7.83
C PHE A 154 11.53 -4.41 9.06
N GLY A 155 11.60 -3.22 9.68
CA GLY A 155 12.40 -3.00 10.89
C GLY A 155 11.90 -3.77 12.10
N ASN A 156 10.57 -3.93 12.24
CA ASN A 156 10.00 -4.73 13.33
C ASN A 156 9.87 -6.23 12.98
N MET A 157 9.71 -6.57 11.69
CA MET A 157 9.49 -7.97 11.27
C MET A 157 10.78 -8.75 11.00
N LEU A 158 11.87 -8.09 10.57
CA LEU A 158 13.12 -8.76 10.17
C LEU A 158 14.34 -8.44 11.06
N GLY A 159 14.20 -7.55 12.05
CA GLY A 159 15.28 -7.21 12.97
C GLY A 159 16.59 -6.80 12.25
N PRO A 160 17.77 -7.30 12.67
CA PRO A 160 19.08 -6.88 12.12
C PRO A 160 19.29 -7.21 10.63
N PHE A 161 18.42 -7.99 9.98
CA PHE A 161 18.44 -8.14 8.51
C PHE A 161 17.91 -6.92 7.76
N GLY A 162 17.37 -5.91 8.45
CA GLY A 162 17.02 -4.60 7.88
C GLY A 162 18.20 -3.86 7.24
N LEU A 163 19.46 -4.24 7.55
CA LEU A 163 20.64 -3.69 6.88
C LEU A 163 20.73 -4.07 5.38
N LEU A 164 20.14 -5.19 4.97
CA LEU A 164 20.08 -5.57 3.55
C LEU A 164 18.97 -4.83 2.78
N ALA A 165 17.96 -4.29 3.49
CA ALA A 165 16.95 -3.40 2.92
C ALA A 165 17.46 -1.96 2.76
N PHE A 166 18.71 -1.65 3.15
CA PHE A 166 19.38 -0.39 2.82
C PHE A 166 19.70 -0.26 1.32
N TRP A 167 19.49 -1.33 0.55
CA TRP A 167 19.80 -1.36 -0.88
C TRP A 167 18.58 -1.20 -1.81
N PRO A 168 17.91 -0.03 -1.82
CA PRO A 168 17.23 0.46 -3.01
C PRO A 168 17.91 1.75 -3.50
N SER A 169 19.24 1.75 -3.56
CA SER A 169 20.02 2.68 -4.39
C SER A 169 20.84 1.91 -5.42
N ILE A 170 20.19 1.05 -6.21
CA ILE A 170 20.68 0.78 -7.56
C ILE A 170 19.91 1.71 -8.49
N ASN A 171 20.61 2.77 -8.85
CA ASN A 171 20.43 3.50 -10.10
C ASN A 171 20.09 2.53 -11.24
N TYR A 172 18.91 2.70 -11.84
CA TYR A 172 18.55 2.10 -13.13
C TYR A 172 19.25 2.81 -14.29
N ARG A 173 20.57 3.00 -14.17
CA ARG A 173 21.42 3.47 -15.26
C ARG A 173 22.73 2.68 -15.26
N LEU A 174 22.93 1.97 -16.37
CA LEU A 174 24.08 1.17 -16.80
C LEU A 174 23.97 -0.35 -16.57
N VAL A 175 23.43 -1.03 -17.58
CA VAL A 175 23.83 -2.39 -18.00
C VAL A 175 25.21 -2.26 -18.67
N PRO A 176 26.14 -3.23 -18.58
CA PRO A 176 26.23 -4.21 -19.66
C PRO A 176 26.72 -5.63 -19.26
N PHE A 177 26.22 -6.62 -20.01
CA PHE A 177 26.89 -7.81 -20.55
C PHE A 177 27.95 -8.57 -19.72
N LEU A 178 27.71 -9.88 -19.56
CA LEU A 178 28.55 -11.04 -19.93
C LEU A 178 27.81 -12.29 -19.39
N GLY A 179 27.53 -13.36 -20.13
CA GLY A 179 28.23 -13.88 -21.29
C GLY A 179 29.30 -14.88 -20.85
N LEU A 180 28.91 -15.97 -20.19
CA LEU A 180 29.50 -17.33 -20.22
C LEU A 180 28.69 -18.27 -19.32
#